data_AF-B7ZYG5-F1
#
_entry.id   AF-B7ZYG5-F1
#
_cell.length_a   1.000
_cell.length_b   1.000
_cell.length_c   1.000
_cell.angle_alpha   90.00
_cell.angle_beta   90.00
_cell.angle_gamma   90.00
#
_symmetry.space_group_name_H-M   'P 1'
#
loop_
_entity.id
_entity.type
_entity.pdbx_description
1 polymer ?
#
loop_
_entity_poly.entity_id
_entity_poly.type
_entity_poly.pdbx_seq_one_letter_code
_entity_poly.pdbx_strand_id
1 'polypeptide(L)'
;MLAARITIEDGLCLLLDVDDIDRLLQFSQQQDGGLQLRNRRQGLLEQLAESLQLVDLLAPNKNSPVSPYDDLVFLRIVTLSKGQKLLSHYLELLTSGSELARIACMAVFRHLRSIFGNMPSDISAVETMNRLAKAVSAHIVQMDLSDLSACLAAVVCSSLQPPLRPLGSPAGDWASVIIKYVLDRATVLLTDHHVASNYSMRNRSLWQASFDAFFGLLTQYCMSKFDRVVHTAQLQPAAATVITREMPVELLRASLPHTNEAQRKQLLSFAQRTVPVGTHSSHGSW
;
A
#
# COMPACT_ATOMS: atom_id res chain seq x y z
N MET A 1 23.81 -7.67 8.25
CA MET A 1 22.87 -7.31 9.34
C MET A 1 23.37 -6.18 10.24
N LEU A 2 24.66 -6.12 10.59
CA LEU A 2 25.19 -5.03 11.43
C LEU A 2 24.98 -3.64 10.81
N ALA A 3 25.32 -3.45 9.53
CA ALA A 3 25.12 -2.18 8.83
C ALA A 3 23.66 -1.66 8.91
N ALA A 4 22.67 -2.53 8.66
CA ALA A 4 21.26 -2.15 8.78
C ALA A 4 20.88 -1.70 10.19
N ARG A 5 21.45 -2.33 11.24
CA ARG A 5 21.23 -1.92 12.63
C ARG A 5 21.86 -0.56 12.94
N ILE A 6 23.07 -0.30 12.43
CA ILE A 6 23.73 1.00 12.56
C ILE A 6 22.89 2.09 11.88
N THR A 7 22.50 1.88 10.62
CA THR A 7 21.63 2.82 9.89
C THR A 7 20.31 3.08 10.61
N ILE A 8 19.76 2.07 11.30
CA ILE A 8 18.54 2.24 12.09
C ILE A 8 18.77 3.17 13.28
N GLU A 9 19.82 2.95 14.08
CA GLU A 9 20.08 3.81 15.24
C GLU A 9 20.45 5.23 14.81
N ASP A 10 21.30 5.38 13.79
CA ASP A 10 21.66 6.69 13.22
C ASP A 10 20.42 7.42 12.69
N GLY A 11 19.54 6.71 11.98
CA GLY A 11 18.29 7.26 11.47
C GLY A 11 17.33 7.68 12.58
N LEU A 12 17.23 6.91 13.67
CA LEU A 12 16.41 7.30 14.82
C LEU A 12 16.98 8.53 15.52
N CYS A 13 18.30 8.64 15.66
CA CYS A 13 18.94 9.85 16.17
C CYS A 13 18.64 11.08 15.28
N LEU A 14 18.69 10.93 13.95
CA LEU A 14 18.31 12.00 13.03
C LEU A 14 16.84 12.44 13.19
N LEU A 15 15.92 11.51 13.43
CA LEU A 15 14.51 11.85 13.64
C LEU A 15 14.27 12.60 14.95
N LEU A 16 15.06 12.34 16.00
CA LEU A 16 14.99 13.12 17.24
C LEU A 16 15.38 14.58 17.02
N ASP A 17 16.40 14.84 16.19
CA ASP A 17 16.78 16.20 15.79
C ASP A 17 15.65 16.89 15.01
N VAL A 18 14.95 16.16 14.14
CA VAL A 18 13.77 16.67 13.41
C VAL A 18 12.65 17.01 14.38
N ASP A 19 12.35 16.14 15.34
CA ASP A 19 11.34 16.40 16.39
C ASP A 19 11.70 17.63 17.22
N ASP A 20 12.97 17.82 17.57
CA ASP A 20 13.46 19.00 18.30
C ASP A 20 13.30 20.28 17.47
N ILE A 21 13.60 20.22 16.18
CA ILE A 21 13.36 21.35 15.27
C ILE A 21 11.86 21.68 15.21
N ASP A 22 10.99 20.68 15.09
CA ASP A 22 9.53 20.89 15.06
C ASP A 22 9.03 21.50 16.38
N ARG A 23 9.56 21.07 17.53
CA ARG A 23 9.30 21.72 18.83
C ARG A 23 9.77 23.17 18.85
N LEU A 24 11.00 23.45 18.40
CA LEU A 24 11.57 24.82 18.39
C LEU A 24 10.75 25.76 17.50
N LEU A 25 10.31 25.29 16.33
CA LEU A 25 9.48 26.04 15.40
C LEU A 25 8.10 26.39 15.96
N GLN A 26 7.55 25.56 16.85
CA GLN A 26 6.26 25.83 17.50
C GLN A 26 6.34 26.90 18.59
N PHE A 27 7.42 26.89 19.40
CA PHE A 27 7.50 27.70 20.62
C PHE A 27 8.37 28.96 20.52
N SER A 28 9.21 29.10 19.48
CA SER A 28 10.18 30.19 19.41
C SER A 28 9.85 31.22 18.33
N GLN A 29 9.88 32.51 18.68
CA GLN A 29 9.98 33.59 17.69
C GLN A 29 11.42 33.68 17.18
N GLN A 30 11.71 33.03 16.06
CA GLN A 30 13.02 33.05 15.42
C GLN A 30 13.20 34.36 14.61
N GLN A 31 14.41 34.93 14.63
CA GLN A 31 14.71 36.19 13.94
C GLN A 31 14.55 36.11 12.41
N ASP A 32 14.70 34.91 11.84
CA ASP A 32 14.55 34.62 10.41
C ASP A 32 13.18 34.01 10.06
N GLY A 33 12.21 34.03 10.99
CA GLY A 33 10.92 33.36 10.82
C GLY A 33 10.99 31.82 10.80
N GLY A 34 12.13 31.25 11.20
CA GLY A 34 12.35 29.80 11.26
C GLY A 34 12.81 29.19 9.93
N LEU A 35 13.21 30.00 8.95
CA LEU A 35 13.62 29.52 7.63
C LEU A 35 14.82 28.56 7.70
N GLN A 36 15.86 28.90 8.45
CA GLN A 36 17.04 28.05 8.63
C GLN A 36 16.67 26.71 9.26
N LEU A 37 15.81 26.72 10.28
CA LEU A 37 15.32 25.51 10.93
C LEU A 37 14.53 24.63 9.98
N ARG A 38 13.62 25.20 9.17
CA ARG A 38 12.86 24.44 8.16
C ARG A 38 13.76 23.84 7.08
N ASN A 39 14.77 24.59 6.61
CA ASN A 39 15.73 24.07 5.65
C ASN A 39 16.57 22.93 6.25
N ARG A 40 17.03 23.07 7.50
CA ARG A 40 17.75 22.00 8.20
C ARG A 40 16.86 20.76 8.39
N ARG A 41 15.61 20.95 8.82
CA ARG A 41 14.61 19.88 8.95
C ARG A 41 14.47 19.08 7.65
N GLN A 42 14.33 19.79 6.53
CA GLN A 42 14.21 19.17 5.22
C GLN A 42 15.48 18.39 4.84
N GLY A 43 16.67 19.00 5.03
CA GLY A 43 17.95 18.33 4.76
C GLY A 43 18.16 17.04 5.57
N LEU A 44 17.72 17.00 6.83
CA LEU A 44 17.77 15.79 7.66
C LEU A 44 16.86 14.67 7.12
N LEU A 45 15.66 15.02 6.63
CA LEU A 45 14.73 14.05 6.05
C LEU A 45 15.22 13.52 4.69
N GLU A 46 15.90 14.35 3.91
CA GLU A 46 16.58 13.96 2.66
C GLU A 46 17.76 13.03 2.93
N GLN A 47 18.61 13.38 3.90
CA GLN A 47 19.73 12.54 4.35
C GLN A 47 19.25 11.16 4.83
N LEU A 48 18.11 11.11 5.54
CA LEU A 48 17.54 9.83 5.94
C LEU A 48 17.00 9.03 4.75
N ALA A 49 16.38 9.68 3.77
CA ALA A 49 15.97 9.03 2.51
C ALA A 49 17.16 8.39 1.78
N GLU A 50 18.30 9.10 1.71
CA GLU A 50 19.54 8.58 1.12
C GLU A 50 20.08 7.38 1.91
N SER A 51 20.07 7.46 3.24
CA SER A 51 20.51 6.39 4.14
C SER A 51 19.65 5.12 4.01
N LEU A 52 18.34 5.30 3.79
CA LEU A 52 17.40 4.23 3.49
C LEU A 52 17.48 3.73 2.03
N GLN A 53 18.25 4.41 1.18
CA GLN A 53 18.35 4.19 -0.27
C GLN A 53 16.98 4.19 -0.96
N LEU A 54 16.14 5.17 -0.63
CA LEU A 54 14.83 5.28 -1.25
C LEU A 54 14.96 5.69 -2.72
N VAL A 55 14.50 4.83 -3.62
CA VAL A 55 14.62 5.04 -5.07
C VAL A 55 13.37 5.72 -5.63
N ASP A 56 13.55 6.90 -6.23
CA ASP A 56 12.54 7.49 -7.10
C ASP A 56 12.54 6.82 -8.48
N LEU A 57 11.37 6.31 -8.87
CA LEU A 57 11.11 5.65 -10.14
C LEU A 57 10.37 6.55 -11.13
N LEU A 58 9.83 7.68 -10.69
CA LEU A 58 9.18 8.65 -11.58
C LEU A 58 10.17 9.71 -12.09
N ALA A 59 11.42 9.68 -11.62
CA ALA A 59 12.47 10.58 -12.06
C ALA A 59 12.72 10.41 -13.58
N PRO A 60 12.63 11.50 -14.38
CA PRO A 60 12.62 11.45 -15.85
C PRO A 60 13.88 10.88 -16.51
N ASN A 61 14.96 10.64 -15.74
CA ASN A 61 16.25 10.17 -16.24
C ASN A 61 16.53 8.67 -16.00
N LYS A 62 15.59 7.89 -15.46
CA LYS A 62 15.79 6.45 -15.22
C LYS A 62 15.00 5.60 -16.22
N ASN A 63 15.55 5.44 -17.42
CA ASN A 63 15.06 4.48 -18.42
C ASN A 63 15.51 3.03 -18.14
N SER A 64 16.13 2.77 -16.99
CA SER A 64 16.55 1.44 -16.59
C SER A 64 15.43 0.73 -15.82
N PRO A 65 15.09 -0.52 -16.16
CA PRO A 65 14.15 -1.31 -15.36
C PRO A 65 14.64 -1.41 -13.90
N VAL A 66 13.70 -1.32 -12.96
CA VAL A 66 13.97 -1.42 -11.52
C VAL A 66 14.71 -2.72 -11.24
N SER A 67 15.92 -2.63 -10.73
CA SER A 67 16.71 -3.80 -10.36
C SER A 67 16.23 -4.31 -9.01
N PRO A 68 16.11 -5.63 -8.79
CA PRO A 68 15.80 -6.19 -7.47
C PRO A 68 16.87 -5.84 -6.41
N TYR A 69 18.03 -5.35 -6.84
CA TYR A 69 19.10 -4.87 -5.95
C TYR A 69 18.88 -3.44 -5.45
N ASP A 70 18.05 -2.65 -6.12
CA ASP A 70 17.88 -1.22 -5.86
C ASP A 70 17.26 -0.93 -4.48
N ASP A 71 16.51 -1.87 -3.92
CA ASP A 71 15.86 -1.73 -2.61
C ASP A 71 16.44 -2.65 -1.53
N LEU A 72 17.60 -3.28 -1.75
CA LEU A 72 18.12 -4.27 -0.78
C LEU A 72 18.43 -3.68 0.60
N VAL A 73 18.93 -2.44 0.65
CA VAL A 73 19.21 -1.77 1.93
C VAL A 73 17.91 -1.45 2.64
N PHE A 74 16.95 -0.83 1.94
CA PHE A 74 15.60 -0.59 2.45
C PHE A 74 14.98 -1.89 3.01
N LEU A 75 15.00 -2.97 2.23
CA LEU A 75 14.43 -4.27 2.63
C LEU A 75 15.10 -4.85 3.88
N ARG A 76 16.43 -4.76 3.99
CA ARG A 76 17.18 -5.20 5.18
C ARG A 76 16.85 -4.39 6.43
N ILE A 77 16.47 -3.12 6.27
CA ILE A 77 16.08 -2.24 7.37
C ILE A 77 14.64 -2.56 7.81
N VAL A 78 13.67 -2.56 6.88
CA VAL A 78 12.24 -2.70 7.20
C VAL A 78 11.81 -4.11 7.61
N THR A 79 12.69 -5.11 7.45
CA THR A 79 12.48 -6.46 8.00
C THR A 79 12.85 -6.56 9.49
N LEU A 80 13.49 -5.54 10.06
CA LEU A 80 13.75 -5.42 11.49
C LEU A 80 12.68 -4.59 12.18
N SER A 81 12.23 -5.01 13.36
CA SER A 81 11.18 -4.30 14.12
C SER A 81 11.53 -2.84 14.43
N LYS A 82 12.78 -2.53 14.77
CA LYS A 82 13.22 -1.13 14.94
C LYS A 82 13.25 -0.36 13.61
N GLY A 83 13.56 -1.01 12.49
CA GLY A 83 13.51 -0.37 11.18
C GLY A 83 12.09 -0.06 10.73
N GLN A 84 11.11 -0.87 11.14
CA GLN A 84 9.69 -0.56 10.95
C GLN A 84 9.24 0.64 11.78
N LYS A 85 9.73 0.77 13.03
CA LYS A 85 9.50 1.96 13.87
C LYS A 85 10.11 3.21 13.25
N LEU A 86 11.36 3.12 12.77
CA LEU A 86 12.04 4.18 12.04
C LEU A 86 11.22 4.63 10.82
N LEU A 87 10.77 3.68 9.98
CA LEU A 87 9.98 4.00 8.79
C LEU A 87 8.63 4.65 9.13
N SER A 88 7.95 4.15 10.17
CA SER A 88 6.68 4.73 10.63
C SER A 88 6.87 6.19 11.06
N HIS A 89 7.86 6.47 11.90
CA HIS A 89 8.13 7.82 12.41
C HIS A 89 8.63 8.73 11.28
N TYR A 90 9.47 8.22 10.38
CA TYR A 90 9.90 8.97 9.19
C TYR A 90 8.70 9.43 8.36
N LEU A 91 7.78 8.52 8.02
CA LEU A 91 6.57 8.86 7.28
C LEU A 91 5.67 9.84 8.03
N GLU A 92 5.57 9.76 9.37
CA GLU A 92 4.80 10.71 10.18
C GLU A 92 5.39 12.13 10.13
N LEU A 93 6.70 12.27 9.94
CA LEU A 93 7.40 13.56 9.87
C LEU A 93 7.49 14.15 8.46
N LEU A 94 7.26 13.36 7.41
CA LEU A 94 7.27 13.86 6.04
C LEU A 94 6.10 14.83 5.80
N THR A 95 6.37 15.91 5.07
CA THR A 95 5.32 16.81 4.60
C THR A 95 4.42 16.09 3.60
N SER A 96 3.11 16.07 3.85
CA SER A 96 2.16 15.41 2.95
C SER A 96 2.13 16.06 1.57
N GLY A 97 2.07 15.25 0.52
CA GLY A 97 2.18 15.70 -0.87
C GLY A 97 3.61 16.06 -1.33
N SER A 98 4.62 15.91 -0.47
CA SER A 98 6.02 16.09 -0.87
C SER A 98 6.53 14.94 -1.74
N GLU A 99 7.57 15.22 -2.52
CA GLU A 99 8.26 14.22 -3.32
C GLU A 99 8.83 13.08 -2.46
N LEU A 100 9.42 13.40 -1.31
CA LEU A 100 9.91 12.38 -0.36
C LEU A 100 8.78 11.48 0.15
N ALA A 101 7.62 12.04 0.50
CA ALA A 101 6.47 11.26 0.95
C ALA A 101 6.01 10.29 -0.14
N ARG A 102 5.96 10.76 -1.39
CA ARG A 102 5.65 9.92 -2.56
C ARG A 102 6.67 8.78 -2.72
N ILE A 103 7.96 9.09 -2.73
CA ILE A 103 9.03 8.09 -2.89
C ILE A 103 8.97 7.04 -1.77
N ALA A 104 8.80 7.48 -0.51
CA ALA A 104 8.70 6.59 0.64
C ALA A 104 7.46 5.68 0.56
N CYS A 105 6.31 6.22 0.17
CA CYS A 105 5.10 5.42 -0.06
C CYS A 105 5.30 4.40 -1.18
N MET A 106 5.90 4.79 -2.31
CA MET A 106 6.20 3.87 -3.40
C MET A 106 7.11 2.72 -2.96
N ALA A 107 8.14 3.00 -2.13
CA ALA A 107 8.98 1.96 -1.55
C ALA A 107 8.17 0.98 -0.68
N VAL A 108 7.22 1.48 0.13
CA VAL A 108 6.30 0.61 0.89
C VAL A 108 5.46 -0.26 -0.05
N PHE A 109 4.90 0.30 -1.13
CA PHE A 109 4.09 -0.44 -2.10
C PHE A 109 4.89 -1.53 -2.85
N ARG A 110 6.18 -1.30 -3.12
CA ARG A 110 7.06 -2.34 -3.69
C ARG A 110 7.30 -3.51 -2.74
N HIS A 111 7.21 -3.29 -1.43
CA HIS A 111 7.61 -4.27 -0.40
C HIS A 111 6.49 -4.67 0.56
N LEU A 112 5.22 -4.56 0.15
CA LEU A 112 4.06 -4.88 0.98
C LEU A 112 4.12 -6.28 1.61
N ARG A 113 4.60 -7.28 0.87
CA ARG A 113 4.74 -8.64 1.39
C ARG A 113 5.79 -8.73 2.49
N SER A 114 6.90 -8.02 2.36
CA SER A 114 7.97 -8.04 3.34
C SER A 114 7.60 -7.28 4.61
N ILE A 115 6.85 -6.19 4.47
CA ILE A 115 6.44 -5.31 5.59
C ILE A 115 5.22 -5.89 6.32
N PHE A 116 4.17 -6.27 5.59
CA PHE A 116 2.86 -6.65 6.16
C PHE A 116 2.50 -8.14 5.98
N GLY A 117 3.43 -8.95 5.47
CA GLY A 117 3.19 -10.36 5.17
C GLY A 117 2.95 -11.24 6.39
N ASN A 118 3.47 -10.86 7.56
CA ASN A 118 3.40 -11.67 8.77
C ASN A 118 2.72 -10.90 9.89
N MET A 119 1.89 -11.59 10.66
CA MET A 119 1.29 -11.03 11.87
C MET A 119 2.36 -11.02 12.98
N PRO A 120 2.68 -9.86 13.58
CA PRO A 120 3.60 -9.81 14.71
C PRO A 120 2.99 -10.50 15.94
N SER A 121 3.84 -11.15 16.75
CA SER A 121 3.41 -11.82 17.98
C SER A 121 3.27 -10.87 19.18
N ASP A 122 3.91 -9.71 19.13
CA ASP A 122 3.92 -8.72 20.21
C ASP A 122 3.03 -7.51 19.88
N ILE A 123 2.36 -6.98 20.91
CA ILE A 123 1.40 -5.87 20.79
C ILE A 123 2.09 -4.59 20.29
N SER A 124 3.30 -4.27 20.76
CA SER A 124 4.03 -3.08 20.33
C SER A 124 4.36 -3.12 18.83
N ALA A 125 4.66 -4.32 18.31
CA ALA A 125 4.90 -4.49 16.88
C ALA A 125 3.61 -4.33 16.05
N VAL A 126 2.47 -4.83 16.54
CA VAL A 126 1.15 -4.60 15.92
C VAL A 126 0.80 -3.11 15.89
N GLU A 127 1.02 -2.39 17.00
CA GLU A 127 0.83 -0.93 17.05
C GLU A 127 1.72 -0.19 16.06
N THR A 128 2.98 -0.63 15.90
CA THR A 128 3.90 -0.07 14.91
C THR A 128 3.38 -0.26 13.49
N MET A 129 2.86 -1.44 13.15
CA MET A 129 2.26 -1.70 11.83
C MET A 129 1.01 -0.85 11.59
N ASN A 130 0.17 -0.68 12.62
CA ASN A 130 -1.01 0.20 12.55
C ASN A 130 -0.61 1.66 12.28
N ARG A 131 0.40 2.18 12.99
CA ARG A 131 0.92 3.53 12.76
C ARG A 131 1.50 3.69 11.37
N LEU A 132 2.30 2.72 10.92
CA LEU A 132 2.88 2.72 9.59
C LEU A 132 1.79 2.74 8.51
N ALA A 133 0.79 1.87 8.59
CA ALA A 133 -0.32 1.83 7.64
C ALA A 133 -1.13 3.14 7.65
N LYS A 134 -1.34 3.73 8.84
CA LYS A 134 -2.03 5.03 8.98
C LYS A 134 -1.22 6.18 8.38
N ALA A 135 0.09 6.23 8.61
CA ALA A 135 0.98 7.25 8.06
C ALA A 135 1.02 7.19 6.53
N VAL A 136 1.13 5.99 5.95
CA VAL A 136 1.04 5.80 4.49
C VAL A 136 -0.32 6.24 3.96
N SER A 137 -1.41 5.85 4.63
CA SER A 137 -2.78 6.24 4.24
C SER A 137 -2.98 7.76 4.24
N ALA A 138 -2.41 8.47 5.22
CA ALA A 138 -2.49 9.93 5.29
C ALA A 138 -1.82 10.61 4.09
N HIS A 139 -0.69 10.07 3.61
CA HIS A 139 -0.02 10.56 2.40
C HIS A 139 -0.80 10.24 1.12
N ILE A 140 -1.39 9.06 1.01
CA ILE A 140 -2.21 8.66 -0.15
C ILE A 140 -3.36 9.64 -0.39
N VAL A 141 -3.98 10.19 0.66
CA VAL A 141 -5.08 11.15 0.54
C VAL A 141 -4.65 12.43 -0.20
N GLN A 142 -3.37 12.80 -0.16
CA GLN A 142 -2.83 13.99 -0.83
C GLN A 142 -2.23 13.69 -2.22
N MET A 143 -2.11 12.43 -2.60
CA MET A 143 -1.56 12.03 -3.90
C MET A 143 -2.48 12.39 -5.06
N ASP A 144 -1.86 12.65 -6.21
CA ASP A 144 -2.55 12.83 -7.49
C ASP A 144 -2.71 11.49 -8.23
N LEU A 145 -3.40 11.51 -9.38
CA LEU A 145 -3.67 10.29 -10.13
C LEU A 145 -2.38 9.59 -10.63
N SER A 146 -1.33 10.35 -10.96
CA SER A 146 -0.06 9.79 -11.43
C SER A 146 0.65 9.02 -10.32
N ASP A 147 0.69 9.61 -9.12
CA ASP A 147 1.30 9.02 -7.92
C ASP A 147 0.58 7.74 -7.49
N LEU A 148 -0.76 7.75 -7.52
CA LEU A 148 -1.58 6.57 -7.24
C LEU A 148 -1.34 5.45 -8.25
N SER A 149 -1.21 5.82 -9.53
CA SER A 149 -0.88 4.86 -10.60
C SER A 149 0.48 4.23 -10.39
N ALA A 150 1.46 5.02 -9.95
CA ALA A 150 2.80 4.54 -9.63
C ALA A 150 2.81 3.62 -8.41
N CYS A 151 2.01 3.93 -7.38
CA CYS A 151 1.83 3.04 -6.21
C CYS A 151 1.24 1.68 -6.62
N LEU A 152 0.20 1.64 -7.46
CA LEU A 152 -0.34 0.36 -7.96
C LEU A 152 0.65 -0.40 -8.84
N ALA A 153 1.35 0.29 -9.75
CA ALA A 153 2.38 -0.32 -10.58
C ALA A 153 3.49 -0.94 -9.72
N ALA A 154 3.91 -0.27 -8.64
CA ALA A 154 4.89 -0.78 -7.69
C ALA A 154 4.44 -2.10 -7.02
N VAL A 155 3.15 -2.28 -6.75
CA VAL A 155 2.61 -3.55 -6.24
C VAL A 155 2.77 -4.67 -7.26
N VAL A 156 2.41 -4.40 -8.51
CA VAL A 156 2.45 -5.39 -9.60
C VAL A 156 3.87 -5.79 -9.95
N CYS A 157 4.79 -4.82 -9.96
CA CYS A 157 6.21 -5.03 -10.26
C CYS A 157 6.99 -5.65 -9.08
N SER A 158 6.34 -5.87 -7.93
CA SER A 158 7.00 -6.49 -6.78
C SER A 158 7.39 -7.93 -7.08
N SER A 159 8.56 -8.35 -6.57
CA SER A 159 9.01 -9.76 -6.65
C SER A 159 8.16 -10.71 -5.80
N LEU A 160 7.41 -10.17 -4.83
CA LEU A 160 6.59 -10.94 -3.91
C LEU A 160 5.16 -10.39 -3.87
N GLN A 161 4.19 -11.26 -4.12
CA GLN A 161 2.78 -10.86 -4.11
C GLN A 161 2.35 -10.33 -2.73
N PRO A 162 1.64 -9.19 -2.68
CA PRO A 162 1.16 -8.61 -1.43
C PRO A 162 0.13 -9.54 -0.74
N PRO A 163 0.02 -9.47 0.60
CA PRO A 163 -1.05 -10.15 1.32
C PRO A 163 -2.38 -9.42 1.09
N LEU A 164 -3.18 -9.88 0.12
CA LEU A 164 -4.51 -9.36 -0.19
C LEU A 164 -5.60 -9.99 0.69
N ARG A 165 -5.50 -9.80 2.01
CA ARG A 165 -6.46 -10.35 2.98
C ARG A 165 -7.71 -9.47 3.09
N PRO A 166 -8.89 -10.01 3.42
CA PRO A 166 -10.04 -9.17 3.79
C PRO A 166 -9.76 -8.29 5.00
N LEU A 167 -10.48 -7.18 5.10
CA LEU A 167 -10.32 -6.26 6.23
C LEU A 167 -10.80 -6.89 7.54
N GLY A 168 -10.10 -6.62 8.63
CA GLY A 168 -10.28 -7.26 9.93
C GLY A 168 -9.70 -8.67 10.02
N SER A 169 -8.90 -9.12 9.04
CA SER A 169 -8.26 -10.44 9.10
C SER A 169 -7.37 -10.58 10.35
N PRO A 170 -7.47 -11.67 11.12
CA PRO A 170 -6.63 -11.90 12.29
C PRO A 170 -5.14 -12.08 11.93
N ALA A 171 -4.83 -12.35 10.67
CA ALA A 171 -3.46 -12.42 10.16
C ALA A 171 -2.87 -11.03 9.81
N GLY A 172 -3.62 -9.94 10.05
CA GLY A 172 -3.27 -8.57 9.69
C GLY A 172 -3.69 -8.22 8.27
N ASP A 173 -4.26 -7.03 8.07
CA ASP A 173 -4.88 -6.56 6.82
C ASP A 173 -4.27 -5.26 6.27
N TRP A 174 -3.17 -4.77 6.86
CA TRP A 174 -2.57 -3.47 6.55
C TRP A 174 -2.29 -3.23 5.06
N ALA A 175 -1.79 -4.23 4.33
CA ALA A 175 -1.55 -4.10 2.89
C ALA A 175 -2.86 -3.86 2.13
N SER A 176 -3.92 -4.59 2.46
CA SER A 176 -5.24 -4.39 1.87
C SER A 176 -5.83 -3.03 2.24
N VAL A 177 -5.64 -2.58 3.48
CA VAL A 177 -6.07 -1.24 3.92
C VAL A 177 -5.45 -0.17 3.02
N ILE A 178 -4.12 -0.15 2.86
CA ILE A 178 -3.47 0.92 2.10
C ILE A 178 -3.75 0.84 0.59
N ILE A 179 -3.88 -0.38 0.02
CA ILE A 179 -4.32 -0.55 -1.38
C ILE A 179 -5.75 -0.02 -1.54
N LYS A 180 -6.65 -0.30 -0.59
CA LYS A 180 -8.01 0.24 -0.61
C LYS A 180 -8.01 1.77 -0.58
N TYR A 181 -7.17 2.39 0.24
CA TYR A 181 -7.02 3.85 0.26
C TYR A 181 -6.62 4.42 -1.11
N VAL A 182 -5.76 3.73 -1.87
CA VAL A 182 -5.40 4.13 -3.24
C VAL A 182 -6.61 4.07 -4.17
N LEU A 183 -7.37 2.97 -4.14
CA LEU A 183 -8.57 2.79 -4.97
C LEU A 183 -9.67 3.81 -4.63
N ASP A 184 -9.90 4.05 -3.33
CA ASP A 184 -10.88 5.02 -2.86
C ASP A 184 -10.49 6.44 -3.28
N ARG A 185 -9.21 6.81 -3.10
CA ARG A 185 -8.71 8.12 -3.52
C ARG A 185 -8.83 8.31 -5.03
N ALA A 186 -8.46 7.32 -5.84
CA ALA A 186 -8.62 7.39 -7.28
C ALA A 186 -10.09 7.53 -7.68
N THR A 187 -11.01 6.89 -6.95
CA THR A 187 -12.46 7.05 -7.17
C THR A 187 -12.87 8.51 -6.98
N VAL A 188 -12.41 9.15 -5.89
CA VAL A 188 -12.67 10.57 -5.64
C VAL A 188 -12.14 11.43 -6.78
N LEU A 189 -10.89 11.22 -7.21
CA LEU A 189 -10.24 12.01 -8.26
C LEU A 189 -10.87 11.85 -9.65
N LEU A 190 -11.42 10.69 -9.95
CA LEU A 190 -12.01 10.37 -11.27
C LEU A 190 -13.51 10.66 -11.36
N THR A 191 -14.21 10.71 -10.23
CA THR A 191 -15.66 10.96 -10.19
C THR A 191 -15.99 12.44 -10.00
N ASP A 192 -15.13 13.21 -9.34
CA ASP A 192 -15.32 14.65 -9.21
C ASP A 192 -15.10 15.33 -10.57
N HIS A 193 -16.17 15.78 -11.22
CA HIS A 193 -16.13 16.41 -12.53
C HIS A 193 -15.19 17.63 -12.61
N HIS A 194 -15.03 18.39 -11.52
CA HIS A 194 -14.16 19.58 -11.49
C HIS A 194 -12.67 19.22 -11.43
N VAL A 195 -12.34 18.08 -10.83
CA VAL A 195 -10.97 17.59 -10.69
C VAL A 195 -10.60 16.67 -11.87
N ALA A 196 -11.53 15.84 -12.30
CA ALA A 196 -11.34 14.89 -13.38
C ALA A 196 -10.98 15.59 -14.70
N SER A 197 -11.60 16.73 -15.03
CA SER A 197 -11.28 17.51 -16.25
C SER A 197 -9.83 18.02 -16.29
N ASN A 198 -9.17 18.13 -15.13
CA ASN A 198 -7.82 18.65 -15.02
C ASN A 198 -6.74 17.57 -15.28
N TYR A 199 -7.12 16.29 -15.25
CA TYR A 199 -6.17 15.21 -15.53
C TYR A 199 -6.00 14.99 -17.03
N SER A 200 -4.73 15.04 -17.47
CA SER A 200 -4.35 14.73 -18.84
C SER A 200 -4.81 13.33 -19.24
N MET A 201 -5.06 13.12 -20.54
CA MET A 201 -5.36 11.78 -21.06
C MET A 201 -4.26 10.76 -20.71
N ARG A 202 -3.00 11.21 -20.60
CA ARG A 202 -1.86 10.38 -20.19
C ARG A 202 -2.01 9.87 -18.75
N ASN A 203 -2.39 10.73 -17.81
CA ASN A 203 -2.53 10.32 -16.40
C ASN A 203 -3.69 9.34 -16.23
N ARG A 204 -4.77 9.53 -17.00
CA ARG A 204 -5.91 8.59 -17.02
C ARG A 204 -5.52 7.24 -17.65
N SER A 205 -4.76 7.25 -18.74
CA SER A 205 -4.30 6.00 -19.37
C SER A 205 -3.29 5.27 -18.51
N LEU A 206 -2.39 5.99 -17.83
CA LEU A 206 -1.46 5.43 -16.86
C LEU A 206 -2.22 4.77 -15.70
N TRP A 207 -3.22 5.45 -15.13
CA TRP A 207 -4.08 4.88 -14.10
C TRP A 207 -4.74 3.59 -14.57
N GLN A 208 -5.39 3.61 -15.74
CA GLN A 208 -6.08 2.43 -16.24
C GLN A 208 -5.12 1.26 -16.45
N ALA A 209 -3.93 1.50 -17.02
CA ALA A 209 -2.93 0.46 -17.23
C ALA A 209 -2.43 -0.14 -15.90
N SER A 210 -2.13 0.71 -14.91
CA SER A 210 -1.73 0.26 -13.57
C SER A 210 -2.84 -0.51 -12.87
N PHE A 211 -4.09 -0.03 -12.96
CA PHE A 211 -5.25 -0.70 -12.40
C PHE A 211 -5.51 -2.04 -13.06
N ASP A 212 -5.49 -2.12 -14.40
CA ASP A 212 -5.73 -3.37 -15.14
C ASP A 212 -4.73 -4.46 -14.75
N ALA A 213 -3.46 -4.08 -14.61
CA ALA A 213 -2.40 -4.99 -14.17
C ALA A 213 -2.60 -5.44 -12.71
N PHE A 214 -2.95 -4.52 -11.81
CA PHE A 214 -3.30 -4.85 -10.42
C PHE A 214 -4.54 -5.75 -10.33
N PHE A 215 -5.56 -5.49 -11.14
CA PHE A 215 -6.79 -6.27 -11.17
C PHE A 215 -6.53 -7.71 -11.61
N GLY A 216 -5.60 -7.92 -12.56
CA GLY A 216 -5.10 -9.24 -12.91
C GLY A 216 -4.50 -9.98 -11.69
N LEU A 217 -3.65 -9.31 -10.91
CA LEU A 217 -3.08 -9.86 -9.69
C LEU A 217 -4.17 -10.18 -8.64
N LEU A 218 -5.10 -9.26 -8.40
CA LEU A 218 -6.20 -9.43 -7.45
C LEU A 218 -7.11 -10.62 -7.82
N THR A 219 -7.48 -10.74 -9.09
CA THR A 219 -8.34 -11.84 -9.55
C THR A 219 -7.61 -13.19 -9.51
N GLN A 220 -6.32 -13.24 -9.86
CA GLN A 220 -5.49 -14.43 -9.70
C GLN A 220 -5.40 -14.86 -8.24
N TYR A 221 -5.26 -13.91 -7.30
CA TYR A 221 -5.29 -14.19 -5.87
C TYR A 221 -6.63 -14.80 -5.44
N CYS A 222 -7.75 -14.19 -5.82
CA CYS A 222 -9.09 -14.68 -5.51
C CYS A 222 -9.32 -16.10 -6.06
N MET A 223 -8.94 -16.36 -7.31
CA MET A 223 -9.06 -17.69 -7.92
C MET A 223 -8.21 -18.73 -7.18
N SER A 224 -6.94 -18.40 -6.88
CA SER A 224 -6.04 -19.30 -6.14
C SER A 224 -6.58 -19.65 -4.75
N LYS A 225 -7.20 -18.69 -4.07
CA LYS A 225 -7.84 -18.90 -2.76
C LYS A 225 -9.11 -19.73 -2.89
N PHE A 226 -9.96 -19.44 -3.88
CA PHE A 226 -11.17 -20.20 -4.16
C PHE A 226 -10.83 -21.68 -4.44
N ASP A 227 -9.88 -21.96 -5.34
CA ASP A 227 -9.48 -23.32 -5.70
C ASP A 227 -8.93 -24.09 -4.50
N ARG A 228 -8.13 -23.43 -3.64
CA ARG A 228 -7.66 -24.01 -2.37
C ARG A 228 -8.80 -24.36 -1.43
N VAL A 229 -9.77 -23.46 -1.26
CA VAL A 229 -10.92 -23.73 -0.39
C VAL A 229 -11.78 -24.84 -0.99
N VAL A 230 -12.08 -24.84 -2.28
CA VAL A 230 -12.85 -25.93 -2.92
C VAL A 230 -12.14 -27.27 -2.78
N HIS A 231 -10.84 -27.33 -3.01
CA HIS A 231 -10.06 -28.57 -2.87
C HIS A 231 -10.00 -29.07 -1.42
N THR A 232 -9.94 -28.17 -0.43
CA THR A 232 -9.91 -28.55 0.99
C THR A 232 -11.32 -28.79 1.56
N ALA A 233 -12.33 -28.13 1.03
CA ALA A 233 -13.71 -28.14 1.50
C ALA A 233 -14.61 -29.16 0.79
N GLN A 234 -14.09 -29.98 -0.14
CA GLN A 234 -14.71 -31.25 -0.56
C GLN A 234 -15.10 -32.16 0.63
N LEU A 235 -14.67 -31.83 1.86
CA LEU A 235 -14.93 -32.54 3.10
C LEU A 235 -15.84 -31.81 4.11
N GLN A 236 -16.37 -30.58 3.87
CA GLN A 236 -17.19 -29.88 4.88
C GLN A 236 -18.34 -28.96 4.36
N PRO A 237 -19.51 -28.95 5.03
CA PRO A 237 -20.65 -28.08 4.70
C PRO A 237 -20.43 -26.58 4.97
N ALA A 238 -19.29 -26.19 5.54
CA ALA A 238 -18.92 -24.79 5.85
C ALA A 238 -18.09 -24.10 4.74
N ALA A 239 -17.96 -24.71 3.55
CA ALA A 239 -17.13 -24.18 2.45
C ALA A 239 -17.41 -22.70 2.12
N ALA A 240 -18.69 -22.32 2.07
CA ALA A 240 -19.10 -20.95 1.73
C ALA A 240 -18.65 -19.91 2.76
N THR A 241 -18.67 -20.24 4.07
CA THR A 241 -18.22 -19.33 5.13
C THR A 241 -16.70 -19.21 5.21
N VAL A 242 -15.98 -20.25 4.80
CA VAL A 242 -14.52 -20.22 4.65
C VAL A 242 -14.13 -19.38 3.44
N ILE A 243 -14.82 -19.52 2.30
CA ILE A 243 -14.59 -18.71 1.10
C ILE A 243 -14.76 -17.22 1.44
N THR A 244 -15.87 -16.83 2.06
CA THR A 244 -16.12 -15.41 2.38
C THR A 244 -15.11 -14.82 3.35
N ARG A 245 -14.51 -15.62 4.23
CA ARG A 245 -13.44 -15.19 5.15
C ARG A 245 -12.06 -15.04 4.50
N GLU A 246 -11.82 -15.68 3.36
CA GLU A 246 -10.55 -15.64 2.64
C GLU A 246 -10.56 -14.66 1.47
N MET A 247 -11.73 -14.31 0.95
CA MET A 247 -11.89 -13.38 -0.17
C MET A 247 -11.71 -11.92 0.27
N PRO A 248 -10.92 -11.11 -0.45
CA PRO A 248 -10.75 -9.68 -0.17
C PRO A 248 -11.93 -8.86 -0.73
N VAL A 249 -13.11 -9.06 -0.18
CA VAL A 249 -14.37 -8.47 -0.67
C VAL A 249 -14.29 -6.94 -0.70
N GLU A 250 -13.63 -6.31 0.27
CA GLU A 250 -13.49 -4.85 0.33
C GLU A 250 -12.63 -4.30 -0.81
N LEU A 251 -11.55 -5.01 -1.19
CA LEU A 251 -10.71 -4.63 -2.34
C LEU A 251 -11.46 -4.84 -3.66
N LEU A 252 -12.19 -5.94 -3.80
CA LEU A 252 -13.03 -6.20 -4.97
C LEU A 252 -14.09 -5.10 -5.13
N ARG A 253 -14.75 -4.70 -4.04
CA ARG A 253 -15.73 -3.61 -4.04
C ARG A 253 -15.09 -2.27 -4.41
N ALA A 254 -13.94 -1.93 -3.80
CA ALA A 254 -13.21 -0.70 -4.11
C ALA A 254 -12.66 -0.67 -5.54
N SER A 255 -12.50 -1.82 -6.18
CA SER A 255 -12.06 -1.93 -7.58
C SER A 255 -13.18 -1.64 -8.58
N LEU A 256 -14.46 -1.80 -8.21
CA LEU A 256 -15.59 -1.69 -9.13
C LEU A 256 -15.64 -0.38 -9.96
N PRO A 257 -15.40 0.82 -9.38
CA PRO A 257 -15.43 2.08 -10.14
C PRO A 257 -14.41 2.14 -11.28
N HIS A 258 -13.35 1.35 -11.18
CA HIS A 258 -12.20 1.36 -12.10
C HIS A 258 -12.26 0.26 -13.17
N THR A 259 -13.22 -0.66 -13.04
CA THR A 259 -13.37 -1.79 -13.95
C THR A 259 -13.97 -1.39 -15.29
N ASN A 260 -13.40 -1.93 -16.37
CA ASN A 260 -14.00 -1.93 -17.70
C ASN A 260 -15.08 -3.04 -17.83
N GLU A 261 -15.80 -3.02 -18.95
CA GLU A 261 -16.91 -3.96 -19.25
C GLU A 261 -16.48 -5.44 -19.15
N ALA A 262 -15.28 -5.78 -19.63
CA ALA A 262 -14.76 -7.14 -19.60
C ALA A 262 -14.44 -7.60 -18.17
N GLN A 263 -13.80 -6.74 -17.39
CA GLN A 263 -13.49 -7.00 -15.97
C GLN A 263 -14.77 -7.13 -15.14
N ARG A 264 -15.81 -6.34 -15.42
CA ARG A 264 -17.13 -6.49 -14.78
C ARG A 264 -17.76 -7.85 -15.06
N LYS A 265 -17.72 -8.30 -16.32
CA LYS A 265 -18.19 -9.64 -16.71
C LYS A 265 -17.41 -10.75 -16.00
N GLN A 266 -16.09 -10.57 -15.86
CA GLN A 266 -15.24 -11.51 -15.11
C GLN A 266 -15.67 -11.60 -13.64
N LEU A 267 -15.89 -10.46 -12.95
CA LEU A 267 -16.37 -10.45 -11.56
C LEU A 267 -17.74 -11.11 -11.41
N LEU A 268 -18.66 -10.87 -12.34
CA LEU A 268 -19.98 -11.50 -12.34
C LEU A 268 -19.87 -13.03 -12.49
N SER A 269 -19.03 -13.51 -13.40
CA SER A 269 -18.78 -14.95 -13.58
C SER A 269 -18.17 -15.59 -12.33
N PHE A 270 -17.29 -14.87 -11.64
CA PHE A 270 -16.70 -15.33 -10.38
C PHE A 270 -17.75 -15.40 -9.26
N ALA A 271 -18.56 -14.34 -9.11
CA ALA A 271 -19.63 -14.31 -8.12
C ALA A 271 -20.61 -15.49 -8.30
N GLN A 272 -21.00 -15.79 -9.55
CA GLN A 272 -21.86 -16.93 -9.87
C GLN A 272 -21.25 -18.28 -9.47
N ARG A 273 -19.94 -18.45 -9.61
CA ARG A 273 -19.23 -19.69 -9.18
C ARG A 273 -19.11 -19.82 -7.66
N THR A 274 -19.14 -18.70 -6.93
CA THR A 274 -19.02 -18.69 -5.46
C THR A 274 -20.36 -18.84 -4.73
N VAL A 275 -21.49 -18.63 -5.42
CA VAL A 275 -22.83 -18.90 -4.85
C VAL A 275 -23.04 -20.42 -4.78
N PRO A 276 -23.35 -20.99 -3.61
CA PRO A 276 -23.69 -22.41 -3.51
C PRO A 276 -24.89 -22.72 -4.42
N VAL A 277 -24.76 -23.71 -5.30
CA VAL A 277 -25.90 -24.25 -6.03
C VAL A 277 -26.80 -24.98 -5.03
N GLY A 278 -27.82 -24.29 -4.54
CA GLY A 278 -28.95 -24.83 -3.78
C GLY A 278 -29.99 -23.72 -3.69
N THR A 279 -31.17 -23.79 -4.31
CA THR A 279 -32.08 -24.93 -4.43
C THR A 279 -32.74 -24.97 -5.83
N HIS A 280 -32.35 -25.92 -6.67
CA HIS A 280 -33.32 -26.48 -7.62
C HIS A 280 -34.14 -27.53 -6.86
N SER A 281 -35.28 -27.12 -6.32
CA SER A 281 -36.33 -28.06 -5.92
C SER A 281 -36.97 -28.61 -7.20
N SER A 282 -36.49 -29.77 -7.65
CA SER A 282 -37.15 -30.61 -8.65
C SER A 282 -37.48 -31.95 -8.00
N HIS A 283 -38.75 -32.14 -7.67
CA HIS A 283 -39.54 -33.38 -7.48
C HIS A 283 -40.83 -32.91 -6.78
N GLY A 284 -42.03 -32.97 -7.35
CA GLY A 284 -42.64 -34.07 -8.10
C GLY A 284 -43.44 -34.93 -7.13
N SER A 285 -44.78 -34.94 -7.28
CA SER A 285 -45.78 -35.81 -6.62
C SER A 285 -46.12 -35.42 -5.16
N TRP A 286 -47.37 -35.21 -4.73
CA TRP A 286 -48.69 -35.73 -5.12
C TRP A 286 -49.76 -34.65 -5.05
#